data_AF-A0A7S4CKB5-F1
#
_entry.id   AF-A0A7S4CKB5-F1
#
_cell.length_a   1.000
_cell.length_b   1.000
_cell.length_c   1.000
_cell.angle_alpha   90.00
_cell.angle_beta   90.00
_cell.angle_gamma   90.00
#
_symmetry.space_group_name_H-M   'P 1'
#
loop_
_entity.id
_entity.type
_entity.pdbx_description
1 polymer ?
#
loop_
_entity_poly.entity_id
_entity_poly.type
_entity_poly.pdbx_seq_one_letter_code
_entity_poly.pdbx_strand_id
1 'polypeptide(L)'
;IIAEHTVVQCNRLAVQMGARYEYTFALELLYKAEALTRGTDMKHTFASRARRLQLRSLTFNNLGCLRKKEGALEKAVDCLQKAISIDRTLFTTSPSSLLNLSAI
;
A
#
# COMPACT_ATOMS: atom_id res chain seq x y z
N ILE A 1 4.45 2.52 16.67
CA ILE A 1 5.44 2.36 15.59
C ILE A 1 5.50 0.90 15.11
N ILE A 2 5.21 -0.10 15.96
CA ILE A 2 5.25 -1.52 15.59
C ILE A 2 4.43 -1.84 14.31
N ALA A 3 3.19 -1.36 14.19
CA ALA A 3 2.39 -1.61 12.98
C ALA A 3 2.98 -0.95 11.73
N GLU A 4 3.59 0.23 11.85
CA GLU A 4 4.28 0.88 10.74
C GLU A 4 5.41 0.00 10.19
N HIS A 5 6.27 -0.50 11.08
CA HIS A 5 7.35 -1.40 10.68
C HIS A 5 6.80 -2.68 10.03
N THR A 6 5.73 -3.26 10.59
CA THR A 6 5.06 -4.44 10.00
C THR A 6 4.54 -4.17 8.60
N VAL A 7 3.88 -3.03 8.37
CA VAL A 7 3.34 -2.67 7.05
C VAL A 7 4.47 -2.52 6.02
N VAL A 8 5.56 -1.84 6.40
CA VAL A 8 6.74 -1.70 5.53
C VAL A 8 7.35 -3.07 5.18
N GLN A 9 7.50 -3.95 6.17
CA GLN A 9 8.01 -5.31 5.97
C GLN A 9 7.10 -6.13 5.04
N CYS A 10 5.78 -6.12 5.27
CA CYS A 10 4.80 -6.80 4.41
C CYS A 10 4.89 -6.31 2.96
N ASN A 11 4.90 -4.99 2.75
CA ASN A 11 5.01 -4.42 1.40
C ASN A 11 6.32 -4.83 0.71
N ARG A 12 7.45 -4.81 1.42
CA ARG A 12 8.75 -5.22 0.88
C ARG A 12 8.79 -6.69 0.48
N LEU A 13 8.35 -7.58 1.37
CA LEU A 13 8.35 -9.03 1.12
C LEU A 13 7.38 -9.40 -0.01
N ALA A 14 6.21 -8.75 -0.09
CA ALA A 14 5.25 -8.99 -1.16
C ALA A 14 5.83 -8.66 -2.55
N VAL A 15 6.61 -7.58 -2.68
CA VAL A 15 7.28 -7.24 -3.95
C VAL A 15 8.33 -8.30 -4.33
N GLN A 16 9.11 -8.80 -3.35
CA GLN A 16 10.09 -9.86 -3.58
C GLN A 16 9.42 -11.17 -4.02
N MET A 17 8.32 -11.56 -3.38
CA MET A 17 7.53 -12.74 -3.73
C MET A 17 6.85 -12.59 -5.10
N GLY A 18 6.34 -11.40 -5.42
CA GLY A 18 5.77 -11.08 -6.72
C GLY A 18 6.78 -11.07 -7.87
N ALA A 19 8.09 -11.01 -7.59
CA ALA A 19 9.16 -11.24 -8.57
C ALA A 19 9.46 -12.73 -8.78
N ARG A 20 9.09 -13.59 -7.82
CA ARG A 20 9.25 -15.06 -7.86
C ARG A 20 7.99 -15.80 -8.31
N TYR A 21 6.96 -15.08 -8.77
CA TYR A 21 5.65 -15.63 -9.16
C TYR A 21 4.88 -16.30 -8.00
N GLU A 22 5.24 -16.02 -6.75
CA GLU A 22 4.57 -16.51 -5.54
C GLU A 22 3.42 -15.57 -5.14
N TYR A 23 2.38 -15.50 -5.97
CA TYR A 23 1.34 -14.46 -5.85
C TYR A 23 0.42 -14.62 -4.64
N THR A 24 0.12 -15.85 -4.22
CA THR A 24 -0.73 -16.14 -3.06
C THR A 24 -0.15 -15.54 -1.77
N PHE A 25 1.11 -15.84 -1.46
CA PHE A 25 1.79 -15.31 -0.27
C PHE A 25 1.97 -13.79 -0.35
N ALA A 26 2.29 -13.26 -1.53
CA ALA A 26 2.38 -11.82 -1.74
C ALA A 26 1.05 -11.11 -1.43
N LEU A 27 -0.08 -11.70 -1.84
CA LEU A 27 -1.41 -11.18 -1.53
C LEU A 27 -1.73 -11.22 -0.04
N GLU A 28 -1.42 -12.31 0.66
CA GLU A 28 -1.65 -12.42 2.10
C GLU A 28 -0.92 -11.31 2.88
N LEU A 29 0.35 -11.06 2.53
CA LEU A 29 1.13 -9.98 3.12
C LEU A 29 0.51 -8.60 2.86
N LEU A 30 0.04 -8.36 1.63
CA LEU A 30 -0.58 -7.10 1.26
C LEU A 30 -1.95 -6.90 1.92
N TYR A 31 -2.77 -7.95 2.07
CA TYR A 31 -4.03 -7.86 2.80
C TYR A 31 -3.81 -7.60 4.30
N LYS A 32 -2.77 -8.18 4.88
CA LYS A 32 -2.36 -7.86 6.26
C LYS A 32 -1.96 -6.38 6.39
N ALA A 33 -1.20 -5.86 5.44
CA ALA A 33 -0.81 -4.44 5.40
C ALA A 33 -2.02 -3.50 5.24
N GLU A 34 -3.00 -3.87 4.40
CA GLU A 34 -4.24 -3.10 4.22
C GLU A 34 -5.05 -3.05 5.51
N ALA A 35 -5.24 -4.19 6.17
CA ALA A 35 -5.99 -4.27 7.43
C ALA A 35 -5.38 -3.38 8.52
N LEU A 36 -4.05 -3.38 8.64
CA LEU A 36 -3.31 -2.56 9.61
C LEU A 36 -3.43 -1.05 9.33
N THR A 37 -3.68 -0.65 8.09
CA THR A 37 -3.81 0.76 7.68
C THR A 37 -5.26 1.24 7.59
N ARG A 38 -6.24 0.37 7.90
CA ARG A 38 -7.69 0.65 7.74
C ARG A 38 -8.28 1.58 8.81
N GLY A 39 -7.78 1.51 10.04
CA GLY A 39 -8.39 2.15 11.22
C GLY A 39 -8.03 3.62 11.48
N THR A 40 -8.92 4.32 12.18
CA THR A 40 -8.79 5.72 12.63
C THR A 40 -8.20 5.85 14.04
N ASP A 41 -8.41 4.86 14.90
CA ASP A 41 -7.94 4.87 16.30
C ASP A 41 -6.55 4.26 16.43
N MET A 42 -5.53 5.12 16.46
CA MET A 42 -4.13 4.72 16.44
C MET A 42 -3.26 5.70 17.23
N LYS A 43 -3.60 5.99 18.49
CA LYS A 43 -2.60 6.61 19.38
C LYS A 43 -1.41 5.64 19.47
N HIS A 44 -0.23 6.09 19.03
CA HIS A 44 1.07 5.40 19.07
C HIS A 44 1.36 4.30 18.02
N THR A 45 0.48 4.03 17.05
CA THR A 45 0.70 2.92 16.09
C THR A 45 1.54 3.31 14.87
N PHE A 46 1.32 4.52 14.33
CA PHE A 46 2.02 5.11 13.19
C PHE A 46 2.59 6.48 13.56
N ALA A 47 3.67 6.92 12.90
CA ALA A 47 4.30 8.21 13.18
C ALA A 47 3.35 9.41 12.94
N SER A 48 2.50 9.34 11.92
CA SER A 48 1.49 10.36 11.63
C SER A 48 0.33 9.80 10.79
N ARG A 49 -0.79 10.55 10.72
CA ARG A 49 -1.89 10.26 9.80
C ARG A 49 -1.41 10.19 8.35
N ALA A 50 -0.58 11.16 7.94
CA ALA A 50 -0.01 11.22 6.59
C ALA A 50 0.83 9.97 6.30
N ARG A 51 1.69 9.56 7.23
CA ARG A 51 2.53 8.36 7.08
C ARG A 51 1.71 7.09 6.90
N ARG A 52 0.65 6.92 7.69
CA ARG A 52 -0.28 5.78 7.54
C ARG A 52 -0.94 5.77 6.16
N LEU A 53 -1.43 6.92 5.70
CA LEU A 53 -2.07 7.05 4.39
C LEU A 53 -1.08 6.79 3.24
N GLN A 54 0.15 7.27 3.34
CA GLN A 54 1.22 6.96 2.37
C GLN A 54 1.45 5.45 2.26
N LEU A 55 1.56 4.76 3.39
CA LEU A 55 1.74 3.31 3.41
C LEU A 55 0.52 2.56 2.86
N ARG A 56 -0.68 3.05 3.13
CA ARG A 56 -1.91 2.49 2.58
C ARG A 56 -1.99 2.63 1.06
N SER A 57 -1.67 3.81 0.54
CA SER A 57 -1.58 4.06 -0.90
C SER A 57 -0.57 3.11 -1.55
N LEU A 58 0.62 2.96 -0.97
CA LEU A 58 1.64 2.03 -1.44
C LEU A 58 1.15 0.58 -1.44
N THR A 59 0.45 0.13 -0.39
CA THR A 59 -0.11 -1.22 -0.33
C THR A 59 -1.15 -1.45 -1.45
N PHE A 60 -2.02 -0.49 -1.72
CA PHE A 60 -2.97 -0.60 -2.83
C PHE A 60 -2.28 -0.59 -4.20
N ASN A 61 -1.23 0.21 -4.38
CA ASN A 61 -0.45 0.18 -5.60
C ASN A 61 0.19 -1.21 -5.83
N ASN A 62 0.80 -1.78 -4.79
CA ASN A 62 1.38 -3.12 -4.84
C ASN A 62 0.32 -4.20 -5.13
N LEU A 63 -0.86 -4.12 -4.52
CA LEU A 63 -1.99 -5.00 -4.85
C LEU A 63 -2.38 -4.88 -6.32
N GLY A 64 -2.47 -3.64 -6.84
CA GLY A 64 -2.77 -3.39 -8.24
C GLY A 64 -1.76 -4.02 -9.19
N CYS A 65 -0.47 -3.79 -8.94
CA CYS A 65 0.62 -4.40 -9.72
C CYS A 65 0.58 -5.93 -9.67
N LEU A 66 0.32 -6.52 -8.50
CA LEU A 66 0.25 -7.96 -8.34
C LEU A 66 -0.95 -8.57 -9.07
N ARG A 67 -2.14 -7.96 -8.93
CA ARG A 67 -3.36 -8.38 -9.65
C ARG A 67 -3.22 -8.25 -11.17
N LYS A 68 -2.51 -7.22 -11.65
CA LYS A 68 -2.16 -7.09 -13.07
C LYS A 68 -1.31 -8.27 -13.53
N LYS A 69 -0.29 -8.67 -12.76
CA LYS A 69 0.58 -9.82 -13.07
C LYS A 69 -0.20 -11.15 -13.08
N GLU A 70 -1.19 -11.29 -12.20
CA GLU A 70 -2.11 -12.45 -12.18
C GLU A 70 -3.15 -12.44 -13.33
N GLY A 71 -3.21 -11.38 -14.15
CA GLY A 71 -4.24 -11.22 -15.20
C GLY A 71 -5.60 -10.73 -14.69
N ALA A 72 -5.74 -10.46 -13.39
CA ALA A 72 -6.97 -9.95 -12.78
C ALA A 72 -7.08 -8.41 -12.95
N LEU A 73 -7.25 -7.97 -14.20
CA LEU A 73 -7.17 -6.54 -14.58
C LEU A 73 -8.21 -5.65 -13.88
N GLU A 74 -9.45 -6.09 -13.74
CA GLU A 74 -10.50 -5.30 -13.05
C GLU A 74 -10.11 -5.01 -11.59
N LYS A 75 -9.68 -6.05 -10.87
CA LYS A 75 -9.21 -5.93 -9.48
C LYS A 75 -7.96 -5.04 -9.39
N ALA A 76 -7.10 -5.08 -10.41
CA ALA A 76 -5.94 -4.21 -10.47
C ALA A 76 -6.35 -2.73 -10.55
N VAL A 77 -7.30 -2.42 -11.44
CA VAL A 77 -7.86 -1.07 -11.60
C VAL A 77 -8.48 -0.57 -10.29
N ASP A 78 -9.29 -1.39 -9.62
CA ASP A 78 -9.91 -1.03 -8.34
C ASP A 78 -8.87 -0.66 -7.27
N CYS A 79 -7.78 -1.41 -7.20
CA CYS A 79 -6.70 -1.14 -6.25
C CYS A 79 -5.97 0.15 -6.60
N LEU A 80 -5.63 0.36 -7.88
CA LEU A 80 -4.94 1.56 -8.35
C LEU A 80 -5.78 2.83 -8.14
N GLN A 81 -7.09 2.75 -8.36
CA GLN A 81 -8.00 3.88 -8.10
C GLN A 81 -8.04 4.25 -6.60
N LYS A 82 -7.99 3.25 -5.70
CA LYS A 82 -7.87 3.50 -4.25
C LYS A 82 -6.54 4.14 -3.87
N ALA A 83 -5.43 3.74 -4.49
CA ALA A 83 -4.14 4.40 -4.26
C ALA A 83 -4.18 5.88 -4.69
N ILE A 84 -4.69 6.15 -5.90
CA ILE A 84 -4.81 7.51 -6.45
C ILE A 84 -5.72 8.39 -5.57
N SER A 85 -6.83 7.88 -5.06
CA SER A 85 -7.73 8.67 -4.20
C SER A 85 -7.08 9.06 -2.87
N ILE A 86 -6.26 8.17 -2.29
CA ILE A 86 -5.48 8.46 -1.09
C ILE A 86 -4.40 9.50 -1.39
N ASP A 87 -3.67 9.34 -2.49
CA ASP A 87 -2.61 10.28 -2.89
C ASP A 87 -3.16 11.68 -3.16
N ARG A 88 -4.35 11.79 -3.77
CA ARG A 88 -5.06 13.07 -3.91
C ARG A 88 -5.37 13.69 -2.55
N THR A 89 -5.85 12.90 -1.60
CA THR A 89 -6.14 13.36 -0.24
C THR A 89 -4.87 13.84 0.48
N LEU A 90 -3.75 13.17 0.27
CA LEU A 90 -2.45 13.59 0.81
C LEU A 90 -1.99 14.91 0.17
N PHE A 91 -2.08 15.03 -1.15
CA PHE A 91 -1.70 16.24 -1.88
C PHE A 91 -2.48 17.47 -1.43
N THR A 92 -3.81 17.35 -1.28
CA THR A 92 -4.67 18.46 -0.80
C THR A 92 -4.36 18.87 0.63
N THR A 93 -3.78 17.97 1.43
CA THR A 93 -3.46 18.22 2.85
C THR A 93 -2.00 18.65 3.05
N SER A 94 -1.08 18.31 2.13
CA SER A 94 0.36 18.58 2.22
C SER A 94 1.02 18.47 0.82
N PRO A 95 1.23 19.58 0.09
CA PRO A 95 1.76 19.56 -1.28
C PRO A 95 3.18 18.99 -1.43
N SER A 96 3.95 18.87 -0.35
CA SER A 96 5.37 18.47 -0.34
C SER A 96 5.63 16.96 -0.21
N SER A 97 4.62 16.10 -0.19
CA SER A 97 4.78 14.63 0.04
C SER A 97 5.10 13.77 -1.20
N LEU A 98 5.63 14.37 -2.28
CA LEU A 98 5.97 13.72 -3.55
C LEU A 98 7.19 12.78 -3.44
N LEU A 99 7.01 11.59 -2.88
CA LEU A 99 8.07 10.56 -2.84
C LEU A 99 7.71 9.22 -3.50
N ASN A 100 6.53 9.08 -4.10
CA ASN A 100 6.08 7.78 -4.63
C ASN A 100 5.81 7.76 -6.16
N LEU A 101 6.09 8.83 -6.90
CA LEU A 101 5.89 8.84 -8.36
C LEU A 101 7.11 8.32 -9.16
N SER A 102 8.25 8.05 -8.50
CA SER A 102 9.51 7.69 -9.19
C SER A 102 9.77 6.19 -9.31
N ALA A 103 8.74 5.34 -9.27
CA ALA A 103 8.88 3.88 -9.36
C ALA A 103 8.09 3.25 -10.52
N ILE A 104 7.92 3.99 -11.62
CA ILE A 104 7.49 3.47 -12.92
C ILE A 104 8.71 3.35 -13.82
#